data_AF-A0A526RPA4-F1
#
_entry.id   AF-A0A526RPA4-F1
#
_cell.length_a   1.000
_cell.length_b   1.000
_cell.length_c   1.000
_cell.angle_alpha   90.00
_cell.angle_beta   90.00
_cell.angle_gamma   90.00
#
_symmetry.space_group_name_H-M   'P 1'
#
loop_
_entity.id
_entity.type
_entity.pdbx_description
1 polymer ?
#
loop_
_entity_poly.entity_id
_entity_poly.type
_entity_poly.pdbx_seq_one_letter_code
_entity_poly.pdbx_strand_id
1 'polypeptide(L)'
;FQPASKLLAEAGWKRAGNFVVNEKGERLQVEMLAEDDGIVRIFTPWAENMKAIGIDVSIRQVDSTQYERRQSDFDFDFNMLAWSIGATPTADGLEILYDSRMAKTPGQRNYPGTESRAIDALIVAAGKANSRSELVTALRALDRVLRARLDWIPTYYLANHRVAYWDMFGFLEQKPDFGFPVETLWWIDKGKAAKIGKA
;
A
#
# COMPACT_ATOMS: atom_id res chain seq x y z
N PHE A 1 8.35 -5.68 -21.01
CA PHE A 1 8.70 -7.09 -20.76
C PHE A 1 10.20 -7.38 -20.81
N GLN A 2 10.98 -6.90 -21.80
CA GLN A 2 12.41 -7.22 -21.93
C GLN A 2 13.26 -7.02 -20.65
N PRO A 3 13.14 -5.89 -19.90
CA PRO A 3 13.90 -5.73 -18.65
C PRO A 3 13.54 -6.77 -17.57
N ALA A 4 12.25 -7.09 -17.42
CA ALA A 4 11.79 -8.08 -16.43
C ALA A 4 12.26 -9.49 -16.77
N SER A 5 12.17 -9.89 -18.04
CA SER A 5 12.69 -11.19 -18.51
C SER A 5 14.20 -11.30 -18.32
N LYS A 6 14.94 -10.19 -18.49
CA LYS A 6 16.38 -10.14 -18.22
C LYS A 6 16.67 -10.37 -16.73
N LEU A 7 15.96 -9.68 -15.84
CA LEU A 7 16.12 -9.84 -14.39
C LEU A 7 15.78 -11.27 -13.93
N LEU A 8 14.73 -11.87 -14.48
CA LEU A 8 14.39 -13.28 -14.21
C LEU A 8 15.54 -14.21 -14.62
N ALA A 9 16.10 -14.03 -15.82
CA ALA A 9 17.23 -14.82 -16.30
C ALA A 9 18.50 -14.61 -15.44
N GLU A 10 18.81 -13.37 -15.07
CA GLU A 10 19.92 -13.02 -14.16
C GLU A 10 19.73 -13.66 -12.77
N ALA A 11 18.48 -13.82 -12.31
CA ALA A 11 18.13 -14.52 -11.08
C ALA A 11 18.05 -16.06 -11.23
N GLY A 12 18.39 -16.62 -12.40
CA GLY A 12 18.43 -18.07 -12.64
C GLY A 12 17.13 -18.69 -13.16
N TRP A 13 16.09 -17.89 -13.41
CA TRP A 13 14.83 -18.36 -13.98
C TRP A 13 14.89 -18.38 -15.52
N LYS A 14 14.80 -19.59 -16.10
CA LYS A 14 14.96 -19.80 -17.54
C LYS A 14 13.62 -20.15 -18.19
N ARG A 15 13.40 -19.64 -19.40
CA ARG A 15 12.17 -19.93 -20.15
C ARG A 15 12.10 -21.42 -20.52
N ALA A 16 11.00 -22.06 -20.17
CA ALA A 16 10.62 -23.42 -20.56
C ALA A 16 9.15 -23.43 -21.01
N GLY A 17 8.93 -23.34 -22.33
CA GLY A 17 7.59 -23.22 -22.91
C GLY A 17 6.91 -21.91 -22.52
N ASN A 18 5.75 -21.99 -21.87
CA ASN A 18 5.01 -20.82 -21.40
C ASN A 18 5.49 -20.28 -20.05
N PHE A 19 6.31 -21.04 -19.32
CA PHE A 19 6.72 -20.69 -17.97
C PHE A 19 8.22 -20.39 -17.89
N VAL A 20 8.65 -19.80 -16.78
CA VAL A 20 10.04 -19.83 -16.34
C VAL A 20 10.22 -20.90 -15.27
N VAL A 21 11.37 -21.55 -15.29
CA VAL A 21 11.74 -22.60 -14.33
C VAL A 21 13.12 -22.34 -13.73
N ASN A 22 13.33 -22.80 -12.51
CA ASN A 22 14.64 -22.78 -11.86
C ASN A 22 15.52 -23.95 -12.36
N GLU A 23 16.71 -24.12 -11.78
CA GLU A 23 17.65 -25.18 -12.15
C GLU A 23 17.12 -26.60 -11.90
N LYS A 24 16.13 -26.76 -11.01
CA LYS A 24 15.48 -28.04 -10.70
C LYS A 24 14.28 -28.33 -11.63
N GLY A 25 13.93 -27.40 -12.53
CA GLY A 25 12.77 -27.52 -13.40
C GLY A 25 11.44 -27.13 -12.74
N GLU A 26 11.47 -26.55 -11.53
CA GLU A 26 10.29 -26.08 -10.81
C GLU A 26 9.86 -24.71 -11.38
N ARG A 27 8.55 -24.51 -11.55
CA ARG A 27 7.99 -23.24 -12.05
C ARG A 27 8.06 -22.15 -10.99
N LEU A 28 8.24 -20.90 -11.41
CA LEU A 28 8.02 -19.75 -10.52
C LEU A 28 6.51 -19.57 -10.33
N GLN A 29 6.00 -20.02 -9.20
CA GLN A 29 4.58 -19.96 -8.84
C GLN A 29 4.31 -18.82 -7.87
N VAL A 30 3.18 -18.14 -8.04
CA VAL A 30 2.72 -17.04 -7.17
C VAL A 30 1.20 -17.07 -7.03
N GLU A 31 0.69 -17.10 -5.81
CA GLU A 31 -0.73 -16.87 -5.51
C GLU A 31 -0.98 -15.43 -5.04
N MET A 32 -1.91 -14.74 -5.72
CA MET A 32 -2.42 -13.42 -5.32
C MET A 32 -3.72 -13.56 -4.54
N LEU A 33 -3.70 -13.24 -3.25
CA LEU A 33 -4.84 -13.39 -2.35
C LEU A 33 -5.81 -12.20 -2.45
N ALA A 34 -7.08 -12.47 -2.69
CA ALA A 34 -8.14 -11.45 -2.81
C ALA A 34 -9.31 -11.73 -1.85
N GLU A 35 -9.89 -10.67 -1.28
CA GLU A 35 -11.08 -10.76 -0.43
C GLU A 35 -12.40 -10.49 -1.18
N ASP A 36 -12.33 -9.79 -2.32
CA ASP A 36 -13.50 -9.40 -3.09
C ASP A 36 -13.18 -9.21 -4.59
N ASP A 37 -14.24 -9.00 -5.38
CA ASP A 37 -14.15 -8.78 -6.83
C ASP A 37 -13.40 -7.48 -7.20
N GLY A 38 -13.35 -6.51 -6.29
CA GLY A 38 -12.60 -5.28 -6.45
C GLY A 38 -11.09 -5.54 -6.46
N ILE A 39 -10.59 -6.34 -5.52
CA ILE A 39 -9.18 -6.76 -5.48
C ILE A 39 -8.84 -7.64 -6.68
N VAL A 40 -9.73 -8.58 -7.06
CA VAL A 40 -9.56 -9.39 -8.28
C VAL A 40 -9.38 -8.50 -9.51
N ARG A 41 -10.20 -7.45 -9.65
CA ARG A 41 -10.09 -6.49 -10.77
C ARG A 41 -8.73 -5.77 -10.77
N ILE A 42 -8.19 -5.42 -9.61
CA ILE A 42 -6.87 -4.78 -9.48
C ILE A 42 -5.74 -5.75 -9.87
N PHE A 43 -5.82 -7.01 -9.43
CA PHE A 43 -4.79 -8.02 -9.69
C PHE A 43 -4.82 -8.61 -11.09
N THR A 44 -5.96 -8.62 -11.78
CA THR A 44 -6.09 -9.18 -13.13
C THR A 44 -5.01 -8.67 -14.11
N PRO A 45 -4.83 -7.36 -14.35
CA PRO A 45 -3.79 -6.87 -15.26
C PRO A 45 -2.37 -7.17 -14.78
N TRP A 46 -2.14 -7.27 -13.47
CA TRP A 46 -0.86 -7.68 -12.90
C TRP A 46 -0.56 -9.15 -13.22
N ALA A 47 -1.53 -10.03 -13.00
CA ALA A 47 -1.43 -11.44 -13.29
C ALA A 47 -1.20 -11.70 -14.80
N GLU A 48 -1.88 -10.97 -15.68
CA GLU A 48 -1.67 -11.04 -17.13
C GLU A 48 -0.23 -10.67 -17.52
N ASN A 49 0.31 -9.58 -16.97
CA ASN A 49 1.69 -9.16 -17.21
C ASN A 49 2.72 -10.17 -16.69
N MET A 50 2.47 -10.78 -15.52
CA MET A 50 3.32 -11.82 -14.94
C MET A 50 3.28 -13.11 -15.77
N LYS A 51 2.10 -13.52 -16.26
CA LYS A 51 1.96 -14.65 -17.20
C LYS A 51 2.73 -14.41 -18.50
N ALA A 52 2.68 -13.18 -19.04
CA ALA A 52 3.39 -12.85 -20.28
C ALA A 52 4.91 -13.08 -20.18
N ILE A 53 5.51 -12.83 -19.01
CA ILE A 53 6.93 -13.10 -18.75
C ILE A 53 7.22 -14.53 -18.27
N GLY A 54 6.19 -15.34 -18.07
CA GLY A 54 6.29 -16.78 -17.76
C GLY A 54 6.17 -17.13 -16.28
N ILE A 55 5.73 -16.21 -15.43
CA ILE A 55 5.40 -16.53 -14.03
C ILE A 55 4.05 -17.26 -13.99
N ASP A 56 3.99 -18.38 -13.28
CA ASP A 56 2.80 -19.19 -13.06
C ASP A 56 1.96 -18.58 -11.93
N VAL A 57 1.17 -17.56 -12.26
CA VAL A 57 0.40 -16.77 -11.29
C VAL A 57 -1.09 -17.10 -11.29
N SER A 58 -1.67 -17.19 -10.10
CA SER A 58 -3.09 -17.36 -9.85
C SER A 58 -3.65 -16.23 -8.99
N ILE A 59 -4.96 -15.97 -9.12
CA ILE A 59 -5.69 -15.08 -8.20
C ILE A 59 -6.62 -15.98 -7.39
N ARG A 60 -6.50 -15.93 -6.06
CA ARG A 60 -7.29 -16.72 -5.13
C ARG A 60 -8.20 -15.81 -4.32
N GLN A 61 -9.47 -15.77 -4.72
CA GLN A 61 -10.51 -15.08 -3.95
C GLN A 61 -11.03 -16.01 -2.84
N VAL A 62 -11.14 -15.49 -1.63
CA VAL A 62 -11.64 -16.20 -0.45
C VAL A 62 -12.62 -15.32 0.32
N ASP A 63 -13.42 -15.90 1.23
CA ASP A 63 -14.26 -15.11 2.13
C ASP A 63 -13.43 -14.29 3.13
N SER A 64 -14.05 -13.29 3.75
CA SER A 64 -13.36 -12.36 4.66
C SER A 64 -12.73 -13.04 5.87
N THR A 65 -13.36 -14.09 6.42
CA THR A 65 -12.82 -14.83 7.57
C THR A 65 -11.55 -15.59 7.17
N GLN A 66 -11.57 -16.25 6.02
CA GLN A 66 -10.38 -16.91 5.49
C GLN A 66 -9.29 -15.88 5.12
N TYR A 67 -9.65 -14.74 4.52
CA TYR A 67 -8.71 -13.68 4.17
C TYR A 67 -7.99 -13.12 5.40
N GLU A 68 -8.74 -12.75 6.45
CA GLU A 68 -8.18 -12.23 7.70
C GLU A 68 -7.28 -13.25 8.39
N ARG A 69 -7.70 -14.51 8.43
CA ARG A 69 -6.89 -15.59 9.01
C ARG A 69 -5.58 -15.76 8.25
N ARG A 70 -5.63 -15.89 6.92
CA ARG A 70 -4.43 -16.07 6.08
C ARG A 70 -3.49 -14.88 6.19
N GLN A 71 -4.02 -13.66 6.26
CA GLN A 71 -3.20 -12.48 6.54
C GLN A 71 -2.56 -12.52 7.93
N SER A 72 -3.33 -12.91 8.95
CA SER A 72 -2.85 -12.97 10.34
C SER A 72 -1.77 -14.03 10.54
N ASP A 73 -1.85 -15.14 9.80
CA ASP A 73 -0.90 -16.25 9.81
C ASP A 73 0.27 -16.06 8.81
N PHE A 74 0.30 -14.95 8.06
CA PHE A 74 1.24 -14.67 6.97
C PHE A 74 1.24 -15.74 5.85
N ASP A 75 0.09 -16.34 5.57
CA ASP A 75 -0.12 -17.37 4.55
C ASP A 75 -0.58 -16.76 3.21
N PHE A 76 0.36 -16.15 2.49
CA PHE A 76 0.15 -15.58 1.14
C PHE A 76 1.51 -15.36 0.43
N ASP A 77 1.51 -15.40 -0.91
CA ASP A 77 2.66 -14.92 -1.69
C ASP A 77 2.51 -13.42 -2.04
N PHE A 78 1.31 -13.03 -2.47
CA PHE A 78 0.92 -11.65 -2.75
C PHE A 78 -0.35 -11.28 -2.00
N ASN A 79 -0.29 -10.16 -1.28
CA ASN A 79 -1.41 -9.57 -0.56
C ASN A 79 -1.47 -8.06 -0.85
N MET A 80 -2.65 -7.46 -0.69
CA MET A 80 -2.82 -6.02 -0.78
C MET A 80 -2.99 -5.43 0.63
N LEU A 81 -2.24 -4.36 0.93
CA LEU A 81 -2.49 -3.54 2.11
C LEU A 81 -2.85 -2.12 1.68
N ALA A 82 -3.99 -1.64 2.16
CA ALA A 82 -4.30 -0.22 2.21
C ALA A 82 -3.94 0.31 3.61
N TRP A 83 -2.99 1.24 3.68
CA TRP A 83 -2.63 1.89 4.93
C TRP A 83 -2.40 3.38 4.71
N SER A 84 -2.91 4.20 5.63
CA SER A 84 -2.72 5.64 5.63
C SER A 84 -1.72 6.02 6.70
N ILE A 85 -0.61 6.63 6.28
CA ILE A 85 0.37 7.22 7.19
C ILE A 85 0.08 8.72 7.24
N GLY A 86 -0.20 9.25 8.43
CA GLY A 86 -0.50 10.67 8.63
C GLY A 86 0.67 11.60 8.29
N ALA A 87 0.38 12.90 8.19
CA ALA A 87 1.36 13.95 7.86
C ALA A 87 2.52 14.11 8.86
N THR A 88 2.33 13.56 10.06
CA THR A 88 3.32 13.50 11.13
C THR A 88 3.29 12.07 11.69
N PRO A 89 3.95 11.10 11.02
CA PRO A 89 4.00 9.72 11.47
C PRO A 89 4.62 9.63 12.88
N THR A 90 4.03 8.81 13.74
CA THR A 90 4.58 8.49 15.06
C THR A 90 5.40 7.21 15.01
N ALA A 91 6.27 6.98 16.01
CA ALA A 91 7.00 5.72 16.14
C ALA A 91 6.03 4.54 16.17
N ASP A 92 5.05 4.55 17.08
CA ASP A 92 4.05 3.48 17.21
C ASP A 92 3.35 3.12 15.89
N GLY A 93 3.00 4.14 15.08
CA GLY A 93 2.38 3.90 13.77
C GLY A 93 3.32 3.29 12.73
N LEU A 94 4.61 3.63 12.79
CA LEU A 94 5.64 3.02 11.94
C LEU A 94 6.00 1.60 12.41
N GLU A 95 6.00 1.35 13.71
CA GLU A 95 6.36 0.06 14.30
C GLU A 95 5.42 -1.05 13.81
N ILE A 96 4.11 -0.79 13.77
CA ILE A 96 3.09 -1.72 13.28
C ILE A 96 3.41 -2.29 11.88
N LEU A 97 4.03 -1.48 11.03
CA LEU A 97 4.30 -1.83 9.63
C LEU A 97 5.71 -2.37 9.40
N TYR A 98 6.72 -1.83 10.11
CA TYR A 98 8.11 -1.98 9.69
C TYR A 98 9.05 -2.51 10.78
N ASP A 99 8.61 -2.56 12.05
CA ASP A 99 9.47 -3.05 13.13
C ASP A 99 9.66 -4.57 13.05
N SER A 100 10.89 -5.01 13.28
CA SER A 100 11.28 -6.41 13.23
C SER A 100 10.48 -7.31 14.17
N ARG A 101 10.02 -6.81 15.31
CA ARG A 101 9.18 -7.57 16.27
C ARG A 101 7.82 -7.93 15.66
N MET A 102 7.31 -7.12 14.73
CA MET A 102 6.02 -7.35 14.09
C MET A 102 6.09 -8.44 13.00
N ALA A 103 7.26 -8.72 12.43
CA ALA A 103 7.44 -9.66 11.32
C ALA A 103 6.99 -11.10 11.62
N LYS A 104 7.06 -11.51 12.90
CA LYS A 104 6.70 -12.86 13.36
C LYS A 104 5.54 -12.88 14.34
N THR A 105 4.87 -11.74 14.53
CA THR A 105 3.75 -11.62 15.46
C THR A 105 2.45 -11.79 14.68
N PRO A 106 1.67 -12.86 14.91
CA PRO A 106 0.42 -13.09 14.20
C PRO A 106 -0.55 -11.90 14.33
N GLY A 107 -1.22 -11.57 13.23
CA GLY A 107 -2.17 -10.46 13.15
C GLY A 107 -1.56 -9.06 12.97
N GLN A 108 -0.23 -8.95 12.95
CA GLN A 108 0.43 -7.66 12.68
C GLN A 108 0.56 -7.38 11.19
N ARG A 109 0.87 -6.11 10.84
CA ARG A 109 0.83 -5.60 9.46
C ARG A 109 2.19 -5.56 8.76
N ASN A 110 3.25 -6.08 9.39
CA ASN A 110 4.55 -6.28 8.75
C ASN A 110 4.51 -7.51 7.82
N TYR A 111 3.68 -7.42 6.78
CA TYR A 111 3.42 -8.50 5.82
C TYR A 111 4.64 -8.99 5.05
N PRO A 112 5.60 -8.14 4.66
CA PRO A 112 6.81 -8.63 4.01
C PRO A 112 7.75 -9.41 4.95
N GLY A 113 7.46 -9.47 6.26
CA GLY A 113 8.37 -10.07 7.24
C GLY A 113 9.67 -9.29 7.39
N THR A 114 9.59 -7.95 7.39
CA THR A 114 10.78 -7.08 7.48
C THR A 114 11.47 -7.26 8.82
N GLU A 115 12.69 -7.78 8.80
CA GLU A 115 13.59 -7.84 9.96
C GLU A 115 14.89 -7.09 9.63
N SER A 116 15.06 -5.89 10.18
CA SER A 116 16.21 -5.02 9.88
C SER A 116 16.50 -4.05 11.02
N ARG A 117 17.68 -4.23 11.64
CA ARG A 117 18.19 -3.31 12.68
C ARG A 117 18.30 -1.86 12.20
N ALA A 118 18.56 -1.65 10.91
CA ALA A 118 18.65 -0.31 10.33
C ALA A 118 17.27 0.37 10.26
N ILE A 119 16.23 -0.40 9.93
CA ILE A 119 14.84 0.09 9.91
C ILE A 119 14.36 0.37 11.33
N ASP A 120 14.59 -0.57 12.26
CA ASP A 120 14.23 -0.39 13.68
C ASP A 120 14.88 0.89 14.26
N ALA A 121 16.18 1.11 13.97
CA ALA A 121 16.89 2.29 14.43
C ALA A 121 16.33 3.60 13.84
N LEU A 122 15.87 3.59 12.59
CA LEU A 122 15.27 4.74 11.92
C LEU A 122 13.87 5.05 12.47
N ILE A 123 13.10 4.04 12.86
CA ILE A 123 11.81 4.22 13.57
C ILE A 123 12.07 4.88 14.92
N VAL A 124 13.05 4.38 15.69
CA VAL A 124 13.43 4.99 16.98
C VAL A 124 13.91 6.43 16.80
N ALA A 125 14.69 6.72 15.75
CA ALA A 125 15.13 8.08 15.45
C ALA A 125 13.96 9.02 15.12
N ALA A 126 12.97 8.54 14.35
CA ALA A 126 11.76 9.30 14.07
C ALA A 126 10.96 9.61 15.35
N GLY A 127 10.85 8.63 16.27
CA GLY A 127 10.18 8.81 17.56
C GLY A 127 10.88 9.77 18.53
N LYS A 128 12.21 9.92 18.41
CA LYS A 128 13.03 10.79 19.27
C LYS A 128 13.26 12.20 18.70
N ALA A 129 12.75 12.48 17.49
CA ALA A 129 12.94 13.78 16.85
C ALA A 129 12.27 14.90 17.65
N ASN A 130 13.04 15.96 17.97
CA ASN A 130 12.55 17.11 18.73
C ASN A 130 12.20 18.31 17.83
N SER A 131 12.38 18.16 16.51
CA SER A 131 12.05 19.20 15.53
C SER A 131 11.49 18.60 14.24
N ARG A 132 10.74 19.40 13.48
CA ARG A 132 10.21 19.00 12.17
C ARG A 132 11.33 18.60 11.20
N SER A 133 12.47 19.30 11.26
CA SER A 133 13.63 19.01 10.41
C SER A 133 14.24 17.63 10.72
N GLU A 134 14.39 17.31 12.01
CA GLU A 134 14.86 15.99 12.45
C GLU A 134 13.92 14.87 12.01
N LEU A 135 12.62 15.05 12.24
CA LEU A 135 11.61 14.06 11.85
C LEU A 135 11.63 13.81 10.35
N VAL A 136 11.63 14.87 9.53
CA VAL A 136 11.69 14.75 8.06
C VAL A 136 12.96 14.05 7.61
N THR A 137 14.09 14.31 8.26
CA THR A 137 15.37 13.66 7.95
C THR A 137 15.31 12.16 8.23
N ALA A 138 14.82 11.76 9.42
CA ALA A 138 14.66 10.36 9.79
C ALA A 138 13.69 9.63 8.85
N LEU A 139 12.54 10.23 8.55
CA LEU A 139 11.53 9.63 7.66
C LEU A 139 12.03 9.49 6.21
N ARG A 140 12.79 10.47 5.69
CA ARG A 140 13.40 10.37 4.35
C ARG A 140 14.45 9.26 4.28
N ALA A 141 15.23 9.08 5.36
CA ALA A 141 16.18 7.98 5.44
C ALA A 141 15.43 6.63 5.48
N LEU A 142 14.39 6.51 6.30
CA LEU A 142 13.53 5.32 6.38
C LEU A 142 12.92 4.97 5.02
N ASP A 143 12.30 5.94 4.35
CA ASP A 143 11.68 5.79 3.02
C ASP A 143 12.69 5.35 1.95
N ARG A 144 13.95 5.83 2.00
CA ARG A 144 15.01 5.34 1.09
C ARG A 144 15.36 3.88 1.35
N VAL A 145 15.50 3.47 2.60
CA VAL A 145 15.81 2.09 2.97
C VAL A 145 14.67 1.15 2.59
N LEU A 146 13.43 1.53 2.87
CA LEU A 146 12.24 0.74 2.52
C LEU A 146 12.12 0.56 1.00
N ARG A 147 12.29 1.63 0.21
CA ARG A 147 12.22 1.53 -1.26
C ARG A 147 13.34 0.71 -1.87
N ALA A 148 14.53 0.72 -1.27
CA ALA A 148 15.66 -0.10 -1.75
C ALA A 148 15.41 -1.61 -1.57
N ARG A 149 14.51 -2.01 -0.67
CA ARG A 149 14.18 -3.41 -0.40
C ARG A 149 13.23 -4.02 -1.44
N LEU A 150 12.42 -3.20 -2.10
CA LEU A 150 11.42 -3.64 -3.09
C LEU A 150 10.38 -4.65 -2.54
N ASP A 151 10.20 -4.67 -1.22
CA ASP A 151 9.20 -5.49 -0.53
C ASP A 151 7.75 -5.11 -0.88
N TRP A 152 7.55 -3.86 -1.29
CA TRP A 152 6.24 -3.30 -1.64
C TRP A 152 6.24 -2.82 -3.07
N ILE A 153 5.10 -3.03 -3.72
CA ILE A 153 4.80 -2.46 -5.02
C ILE A 153 3.68 -1.44 -4.83
N PRO A 154 3.98 -0.12 -4.86
CA PRO A 154 2.95 0.91 -4.77
C PRO A 154 1.95 0.78 -5.92
N THR A 155 0.66 0.78 -5.61
CA THR A 155 -0.40 0.52 -6.58
C THR A 155 -1.07 1.82 -7.07
N TYR A 156 -1.90 2.43 -6.23
CA TYR A 156 -2.68 3.62 -6.58
C TYR A 156 -3.05 4.43 -5.34
N TYR A 157 -3.40 5.70 -5.57
CA TYR A 157 -4.06 6.55 -4.59
C TYR A 157 -4.95 7.56 -5.32
N LEU A 158 -5.94 8.12 -4.62
CA LEU A 158 -6.74 9.22 -5.15
C LEU A 158 -6.20 10.53 -4.56
N ALA A 159 -5.61 11.37 -5.41
CA ALA A 159 -4.99 12.63 -4.99
C ALA A 159 -5.99 13.72 -4.57
N ASN A 160 -7.29 13.55 -4.89
CA ASN A 160 -8.30 14.58 -4.78
C ASN A 160 -9.55 14.09 -4.05
N HIS A 161 -10.13 14.93 -3.19
CA HIS A 161 -11.48 14.70 -2.69
C HIS A 161 -12.50 14.99 -3.80
N ARG A 162 -13.35 14.03 -4.11
CA ARG A 162 -14.48 14.20 -5.04
C ARG A 162 -15.74 14.44 -4.22
N VAL A 163 -16.33 15.63 -4.32
CA VAL A 163 -17.52 16.02 -3.55
C VAL A 163 -18.57 16.59 -4.50
N ALA A 164 -19.82 16.17 -4.32
CA ALA A 164 -20.99 16.78 -4.93
C ALA A 164 -21.86 17.36 -3.82
N TYR A 165 -22.27 18.61 -3.96
CA TYR A 165 -23.04 19.33 -2.95
C TYR A 165 -23.99 20.33 -3.62
N TRP A 166 -25.08 20.66 -2.94
CA TRP A 166 -26.01 21.69 -3.37
C TRP A 166 -25.30 23.05 -3.40
N ASP A 167 -25.60 23.91 -4.39
CA ASP A 167 -25.09 25.29 -4.41
C ASP A 167 -25.83 26.16 -3.37
N MET A 168 -25.58 25.83 -2.11
CA MET A 168 -26.03 26.51 -0.90
C MET A 168 -24.92 26.58 0.15
N PHE A 169 -23.78 25.93 -0.11
CA PHE A 169 -22.65 25.93 0.80
C PHE A 169 -21.56 26.89 0.34
N GLY A 170 -20.89 27.50 1.31
CA GLY A 170 -19.63 28.20 1.15
C GLY A 170 -18.51 27.45 1.87
N PHE A 171 -17.28 27.56 1.34
CA PHE A 171 -16.04 27.08 1.93
C PHE A 171 -14.87 27.90 1.36
N LEU A 172 -13.69 27.81 1.98
CA LEU A 172 -12.47 28.41 1.43
C LEU A 172 -11.87 27.50 0.35
N GLU A 173 -11.63 28.03 -0.85
CA GLU A 173 -11.08 27.28 -1.97
C GLU A 173 -9.68 26.71 -1.65
N GLN A 174 -8.87 27.48 -0.92
CA GLN A 174 -7.65 26.96 -0.31
C GLN A 174 -8.00 26.13 0.95
N LYS A 175 -8.25 24.84 0.73
CA LYS A 175 -8.46 23.85 1.79
C LYS A 175 -7.15 23.49 2.52
N PRO A 176 -7.20 22.91 3.73
CA PRO A 176 -6.02 22.32 4.36
C PRO A 176 -5.36 21.23 3.50
N ASP A 177 -4.05 21.07 3.67
CA ASP A 177 -3.25 20.10 2.89
C ASP A 177 -3.76 18.66 3.06
N PHE A 178 -4.16 18.29 4.28
CA PHE A 178 -4.47 16.90 4.66
C PHE A 178 -5.96 16.61 4.86
N GLY A 179 -6.86 17.47 4.37
CA GLY A 179 -8.29 17.19 4.48
C GLY A 179 -9.19 18.17 3.74
N PHE A 180 -10.48 17.83 3.75
CA PHE A 180 -11.56 18.72 3.31
C PHE A 180 -12.80 18.53 4.20
N PRO A 181 -12.71 18.87 5.50
CA PRO A 181 -13.74 18.56 6.48
C PRO A 181 -14.97 19.47 6.30
N VAL A 182 -16.08 18.88 5.84
CA VAL A 182 -17.33 19.60 5.57
C VAL A 182 -17.89 20.21 6.85
N GLU A 183 -17.89 19.44 7.93
CA GLU A 183 -18.51 19.80 9.21
C GLU A 183 -17.80 20.97 9.91
N THR A 184 -16.55 21.26 9.54
CA THR A 184 -15.71 22.24 10.24
C THR A 184 -15.39 23.48 9.41
N LEU A 185 -15.31 23.35 8.09
CA LEU A 185 -14.84 24.44 7.21
C LEU A 185 -15.90 24.94 6.22
N TRP A 186 -17.08 24.32 6.20
CA TRP A 186 -18.16 24.73 5.33
C TRP A 186 -19.25 25.42 6.14
N TRP A 187 -20.01 26.29 5.48
CA TRP A 187 -21.17 26.94 6.06
C TRP A 187 -22.31 27.00 5.05
N ILE A 188 -23.54 27.16 5.55
CA ILE A 188 -24.68 27.49 4.69
C ILE A 188 -24.55 28.96 4.29
N ASP A 189 -24.36 29.19 3.01
CA ASP A 189 -24.51 30.51 2.41
C ASP A 189 -26.00 30.76 2.14
N LYS A 190 -26.60 31.61 2.97
CA LYS A 190 -28.04 31.91 2.88
C LYS A 190 -28.46 32.47 1.53
N GLY A 191 -27.60 33.24 0.86
CA GLY A 191 -27.89 33.82 -0.45
C GLY A 191 -27.92 32.74 -1.54
N LYS A 192 -26.95 31.82 -1.51
CA LYS A 192 -26.94 30.65 -2.39
C LYS A 192 -28.12 29.71 -2.10
N ALA A 193 -28.40 29.43 -0.82
CA ALA A 193 -29.53 28.61 -0.40
C ALA A 193 -30.87 29.14 -0.91
N ALA A 194 -31.10 30.45 -0.80
CA ALA A 194 -32.31 31.09 -1.30
C ALA A 194 -32.49 30.93 -2.82
N LYS A 195 -31.41 31.03 -3.61
CA LYS A 195 -31.46 30.86 -5.08
C LYS A 195 -31.93 29.48 -5.52
N ILE A 196 -31.66 28.46 -4.71
CA ILE A 196 -32.08 27.08 -4.99
C ILE A 196 -33.33 26.65 -4.20
N GLY A 197 -34.03 27.58 -3.55
CA GLY A 197 -35.26 27.30 -2.80
C GLY A 197 -35.04 26.46 -1.53
N LYS A 198 -33.88 26.61 -0.89
CA LYS A 198 -33.47 25.89 0.33
C LYS A 198 -33.25 26.82 1.53
N ALA A 199 -33.79 28.03 1.49
CA ALA A 199 -33.75 29.01 2.58
C ALA A 199 -34.79 28.72 3.67
#